data_AF-A0A6J2SZQ2-F1
#
_entry.id   AF-A0A6J2SZQ2-F1
#
_cell.length_a   1.000
_cell.length_b   1.000
_cell.length_c   1.000
_cell.angle_alpha   90.00
_cell.angle_beta   90.00
_cell.angle_gamma   90.00
#
_symmetry.space_group_name_H-M   'P 1'
#
loop_
_entity.id
_entity.type
_entity.pdbx_description
1 polymer ?
#
loop_
_entity_poly.entity_id
_entity_poly.type
_entity_poly.pdbx_seq_one_letter_code
_entity_poly.pdbx_strand_id
1 'polypeptide(L)'
;MPKIAKREEADAATDTAAAAAAKTCCLLVLALALVACNAQRQYNPYLNNPQYRELYYKNRNLYNQRRYYDHFYKKYNPYIASALARTIEESNDPNTGAGSYVYSYETENGIHGEERATPVYIGNGLQEEQVEGAYSYISPEGLRVGVKYVADANGFHPIITYDGPNAALYANQQPPAGVVYTRH
;
A
#
# COMPACT_ATOMS: atom_id res chain seq x y z
N MET A 1 -31.07 -44.73 58.00
CA MET A 1 -31.13 -43.74 56.90
C MET A 1 -29.75 -43.13 56.70
N PRO A 2 -29.03 -43.47 55.60
CA PRO A 2 -28.10 -42.50 55.00
C PRO A 2 -28.09 -42.64 53.45
N LYS A 3 -28.73 -41.73 52.71
CA LYS A 3 -28.63 -41.71 51.23
C LYS A 3 -28.36 -40.32 50.63
N ILE A 4 -28.17 -39.29 51.45
CA ILE A 4 -28.15 -37.90 50.99
C ILE A 4 -26.72 -37.36 50.82
N ALA A 5 -25.76 -37.76 51.67
CA ALA A 5 -24.40 -37.20 51.64
C ALA A 5 -23.55 -37.55 50.40
N LYS A 6 -23.83 -38.66 49.71
CA LYS A 6 -23.02 -39.08 48.54
C LYS A 6 -23.34 -38.35 47.23
N ARG A 7 -24.47 -37.63 47.14
CA ARG A 7 -24.84 -36.91 45.91
C ARG A 7 -24.20 -35.52 45.83
N GLU A 8 -24.04 -34.85 46.96
CA GLU A 8 -23.50 -33.49 47.03
C GLU A 8 -21.99 -33.44 46.68
N GLU A 9 -21.23 -34.48 47.07
CA GLU A 9 -19.80 -34.60 46.78
C GLU A 9 -19.52 -34.93 45.29
N ALA A 10 -20.47 -35.58 44.62
CA ALA A 10 -20.38 -35.88 43.19
C ALA A 10 -20.69 -34.65 42.32
N ASP A 11 -21.70 -33.85 42.70
CA ASP A 11 -22.08 -32.62 41.97
C ASP A 11 -20.96 -31.56 42.03
N ALA A 12 -20.30 -31.40 43.19
CA ALA A 12 -19.19 -30.47 43.35
C ALA A 12 -17.97 -30.85 42.48
N ALA A 13 -17.69 -32.14 42.31
CA ALA A 13 -16.60 -32.62 41.45
C ALA A 13 -16.89 -32.39 39.96
N THR A 14 -18.15 -32.55 39.53
CA THR A 14 -18.57 -32.27 38.15
C THR A 14 -18.56 -30.78 37.79
N ASP A 15 -18.95 -29.90 38.71
CA ASP A 15 -18.88 -28.44 38.49
C ASP A 15 -17.43 -27.95 38.39
N THR A 16 -16.53 -28.53 39.18
CA THR A 16 -15.10 -28.18 39.14
C THR A 16 -14.45 -28.61 37.82
N ALA A 17 -14.82 -29.78 37.29
CA ALA A 17 -14.36 -30.28 36.00
C ALA A 17 -14.91 -29.44 34.82
N ALA A 18 -16.19 -29.06 34.86
CA ALA A 18 -16.81 -28.19 33.86
C ALA A 18 -16.17 -26.79 33.84
N ALA A 19 -15.88 -26.22 35.01
CA ALA A 19 -15.20 -24.93 35.14
C ALA A 19 -13.74 -24.98 34.64
N ALA A 20 -13.03 -26.09 34.89
CA ALA A 20 -11.68 -26.30 34.36
C ALA A 20 -11.68 -26.46 32.82
N ALA A 21 -12.64 -27.21 32.26
CA ALA A 21 -12.79 -27.35 30.82
C ALA A 21 -13.12 -26.01 30.14
N ALA A 22 -14.00 -25.21 30.73
CA ALA A 22 -14.35 -23.87 30.24
C ALA A 22 -13.13 -22.92 30.24
N LYS A 23 -12.35 -22.90 31.32
CA LYS A 23 -11.11 -22.11 31.41
C LYS A 23 -10.06 -22.54 30.37
N THR A 24 -9.91 -23.84 30.16
CA THR A 24 -8.97 -24.40 29.18
C THR A 24 -9.40 -24.07 27.74
N CYS A 25 -10.70 -24.12 27.47
CA CYS A 25 -11.28 -23.73 26.18
C CYS A 25 -11.09 -22.23 25.91
N CYS A 26 -11.33 -21.36 26.90
CA CYS A 26 -11.08 -19.92 26.79
C CYS A 26 -9.60 -19.60 26.54
N LEU A 27 -8.67 -20.31 27.21
CA LEU A 27 -7.24 -20.14 26.98
C LEU A 27 -6.80 -20.63 25.59
N LEU A 28 -7.38 -21.72 25.08
CA LEU A 28 -7.14 -22.20 23.72
C LEU A 28 -7.70 -21.25 22.66
N VAL A 29 -8.90 -20.69 22.88
CA VAL A 29 -9.50 -19.70 21.99
C VAL A 29 -8.70 -18.39 21.99
N LEU A 30 -8.21 -17.94 23.16
CA LEU A 30 -7.30 -16.79 23.26
C LEU A 30 -5.95 -17.05 22.59
N ALA A 31 -5.38 -18.26 22.73
CA ALA A 31 -4.15 -18.64 22.06
C ALA A 31 -4.33 -18.72 20.53
N LEU A 32 -5.44 -19.29 20.05
CA LEU A 32 -5.81 -19.31 18.63
C LEU A 32 -6.08 -17.91 18.08
N ALA A 33 -6.71 -17.03 18.86
CA ALA A 33 -6.92 -15.63 18.50
C ALA A 33 -5.58 -14.86 18.43
N LEU A 34 -4.65 -15.09 19.36
CA LEU A 34 -3.30 -14.53 19.31
C LEU A 34 -2.49 -15.05 18.12
N VAL A 35 -2.61 -16.34 17.79
CA VAL A 35 -1.97 -16.93 16.60
C VAL A 35 -2.60 -16.40 15.30
N ALA A 36 -3.93 -16.22 15.25
CA ALA A 36 -4.63 -15.65 14.11
C ALA A 36 -4.34 -14.15 13.93
N CYS A 37 -4.17 -13.40 15.02
CA CYS A 37 -3.77 -11.98 14.99
C CYS A 37 -2.31 -11.83 14.52
N ASN A 38 -1.42 -12.74 14.96
CA ASN A 38 -0.05 -12.83 14.43
C ASN A 38 0.01 -13.38 12.99
N ALA A 39 -1.06 -14.03 12.52
CA ALA A 39 -1.19 -14.51 11.14
C ALA A 39 -1.85 -13.49 10.21
N GLN A 40 -2.06 -12.24 10.65
CA GLN A 40 -2.17 -11.11 9.72
C GLN A 40 -0.84 -11.02 8.97
N ARG A 41 -0.75 -11.77 7.87
CA ARG A 41 0.43 -11.84 7.02
C ARG A 41 0.79 -10.42 6.64
N GLN A 42 1.93 -9.96 7.15
CA GLN A 42 2.57 -8.77 6.61
C GLN A 42 2.63 -8.94 5.09
N TYR A 43 1.94 -8.06 4.35
CA TYR A 43 1.86 -8.19 2.90
C TYR A 43 3.25 -7.95 2.30
N ASN A 44 3.96 -9.04 2.05
CA ASN A 44 5.20 -9.07 1.31
C ASN A 44 5.07 -10.20 0.28
N PRO A 45 4.74 -9.90 -0.99
CA PRO A 45 4.62 -10.91 -2.03
C PRO A 45 5.93 -11.71 -2.24
N TYR A 46 7.06 -11.23 -1.73
CA TYR A 46 8.37 -11.88 -1.79
C TYR A 46 8.86 -12.45 -0.46
N LEU A 47 7.98 -12.64 0.54
CA LEU A 47 8.39 -13.22 1.82
C LEU A 47 9.13 -14.57 1.66
N ASN A 48 8.76 -15.34 0.64
CA ASN A 48 9.36 -16.64 0.32
C ASN A 48 10.59 -16.56 -0.59
N ASN A 49 10.91 -15.40 -1.16
CA ASN A 49 12.09 -15.22 -2.00
C ASN A 49 13.21 -14.53 -1.19
N PRO A 50 14.28 -15.24 -0.78
CA PRO A 50 15.32 -14.70 0.10
C PRO A 50 15.99 -13.43 -0.43
N GLN A 51 16.14 -13.33 -1.76
CA GLN A 51 16.82 -12.20 -2.39
C GLN A 51 15.99 -10.91 -2.31
N TYR A 52 14.69 -11.00 -2.63
CA TYR A 52 13.80 -9.84 -2.61
C TYR A 52 13.29 -9.51 -1.20
N ARG A 53 13.24 -10.50 -0.30
CA ARG A 53 12.84 -10.30 1.09
C ARG A 53 13.72 -9.26 1.77
N GLU A 54 15.04 -9.42 1.72
CA GLU A 54 15.98 -8.50 2.38
C GLU A 54 15.93 -7.08 1.78
N LEU A 55 15.79 -6.99 0.46
CA LEU A 55 15.69 -5.72 -0.25
C LEU A 55 14.42 -4.96 0.13
N TYR A 56 13.29 -5.66 0.15
CA TYR A 56 12.01 -5.11 0.57
C TYR A 56 12.10 -4.48 1.97
N TYR A 57 12.66 -5.20 2.96
CA TYR A 57 12.79 -4.69 4.32
C TYR A 57 13.75 -3.49 4.42
N LYS A 58 14.89 -3.53 3.72
CA LYS A 58 15.84 -2.41 3.68
C LYS A 58 15.20 -1.15 3.10
N ASN A 59 14.58 -1.24 1.93
CA ASN A 59 14.00 -0.08 1.25
C ASN A 59 12.79 0.48 2.02
N ARG A 60 11.91 -0.40 2.52
CA ARG A 60 10.80 -0.03 3.39
C ARG A 60 11.27 0.76 4.62
N ASN A 61 12.29 0.25 5.31
CA ASN A 61 12.85 0.93 6.48
C ASN A 61 13.46 2.27 6.07
N LEU A 62 14.14 2.34 4.92
CA LEU A 62 14.72 3.59 4.41
C LEU A 62 13.65 4.65 4.09
N TYR A 63 12.55 4.30 3.43
CA TYR A 63 11.48 5.29 3.15
C TYR A 63 10.81 5.82 4.42
N ASN A 64 10.67 4.97 5.44
CA ASN A 64 10.04 5.36 6.70
C ASN A 64 11.02 6.04 7.68
N GLN A 65 12.35 5.95 7.44
CA GLN A 65 13.40 6.57 8.26
C GLN A 65 13.99 7.83 7.65
N ARG A 66 14.05 7.95 6.31
CA ARG A 66 14.50 9.17 5.65
C ARG A 66 13.42 10.24 5.79
N ARG A 67 13.78 11.30 6.51
CA ARG A 67 13.05 12.55 6.69
C ARG A 67 13.06 13.36 5.38
N TYR A 68 12.49 12.81 4.31
CA TYR A 68 12.36 13.49 3.02
C TYR A 68 10.88 13.72 2.72
N TYR A 69 10.39 14.84 3.25
CA TYR A 69 9.21 15.51 2.76
C TYR A 69 9.61 16.27 1.50
N ASP A 70 9.55 15.61 0.36
CA ASP A 70 9.00 16.32 -0.79
C ASP A 70 7.48 16.21 -0.60
N HIS A 71 6.73 17.31 -0.73
CA HIS A 71 5.29 17.34 -0.40
C HIS A 71 4.47 16.33 -1.23
N PHE A 72 5.10 15.76 -2.26
CA PHE A 72 4.61 14.72 -3.12
C PHE A 72 4.59 13.30 -2.49
N TYR A 73 5.40 12.99 -1.46
CA TYR A 73 5.53 11.63 -0.94
C TYR A 73 5.08 11.48 0.52
N LYS A 74 4.13 10.58 0.76
CA LYS A 74 3.65 10.23 2.10
C LYS A 74 4.20 8.89 2.60
N LYS A 75 3.90 8.59 3.87
CA LYS A 75 4.42 7.42 4.60
C LYS A 75 3.92 6.13 3.98
N TYR A 76 4.84 5.24 3.62
CA TYR A 76 4.51 3.92 3.09
C TYR A 76 4.00 2.99 4.19
N ASN A 77 2.82 2.40 3.98
CA ASN A 77 2.28 1.36 4.85
C ASN A 77 2.43 -0.04 4.21
N PRO A 78 3.43 -0.83 4.64
CA PRO A 78 3.72 -2.15 4.09
C PRO A 78 2.67 -3.23 4.42
N TYR A 79 1.78 -2.97 5.38
CA TYR A 79 0.84 -3.96 5.87
C TYR A 79 -0.39 -4.10 4.98
N ILE A 80 -0.54 -3.23 3.98
CA ILE A 80 -1.72 -3.15 3.12
C ILE A 80 -1.28 -3.38 1.68
N ALA A 81 -1.84 -4.43 1.08
CA ALA A 81 -1.63 -4.74 -0.32
C ALA A 81 -2.19 -3.62 -1.22
N SER A 82 -1.53 -3.31 -2.32
CA SER A 82 -2.02 -2.30 -3.28
C SER A 82 -3.45 -2.58 -3.77
N ALA A 83 -3.79 -3.84 -3.97
CA ALA A 83 -5.14 -4.25 -4.39
C ALA A 83 -6.21 -4.11 -3.28
N LEU A 84 -5.81 -3.96 -2.02
CA LEU A 84 -6.70 -3.80 -0.87
C LEU A 84 -6.68 -2.37 -0.31
N ALA A 85 -5.79 -1.52 -0.81
CA ALA A 85 -5.57 -0.20 -0.28
C ALA A 85 -6.76 0.71 -0.60
N ARG A 86 -7.39 1.21 0.45
CA ARG A 86 -8.48 2.20 0.36
C ARG A 86 -7.92 3.59 0.09
N THR A 87 -8.69 4.39 -0.64
CA THR A 87 -8.47 5.84 -0.77
C THR A 87 -8.71 6.51 0.57
N ILE A 88 -7.76 7.32 1.02
CA ILE A 88 -7.81 8.09 2.27
C ILE A 88 -7.97 9.58 2.04
N GLU A 89 -7.55 10.06 0.87
CA GLU A 89 -7.67 11.46 0.45
C GLU A 89 -7.99 11.47 -1.05
N GLU A 90 -8.94 12.30 -1.43
CA GLU A 90 -9.33 12.52 -2.82
C GLU A 90 -9.68 14.00 -3.00
N SER A 91 -9.23 14.58 -4.10
CA SER A 91 -9.63 15.91 -4.56
C SER A 91 -10.01 15.82 -6.03
N ASN A 92 -11.14 16.42 -6.39
CA ASN A 92 -11.66 16.44 -7.74
C ASN A 92 -12.24 17.83 -8.03
N ASP A 93 -11.56 18.57 -8.90
CA ASP A 93 -12.05 19.81 -9.51
C ASP A 93 -12.49 19.48 -10.94
N PRO A 94 -13.78 19.18 -11.16
CA PRO A 94 -14.26 18.70 -12.43
C PRO A 94 -14.30 19.83 -13.46
N ASN A 95 -14.18 19.45 -14.73
CA ASN A 95 -14.34 20.39 -15.83
C ASN A 95 -15.78 20.97 -15.86
N THR A 96 -15.89 22.29 -15.63
CA THR A 96 -17.15 23.04 -15.62
C THR A 96 -17.53 23.63 -16.99
N GLY A 97 -16.84 23.22 -18.05
CA GLY A 97 -17.02 23.69 -19.43
C GLY A 97 -15.82 24.47 -19.99
N ALA A 98 -14.81 24.74 -19.16
CA ALA A 98 -13.58 25.44 -19.56
C ALA A 98 -12.52 24.53 -20.21
N GLY A 99 -12.67 23.20 -20.14
CA GLY A 99 -11.70 22.24 -20.66
C GLY A 99 -10.58 21.87 -19.67
N SER A 100 -10.52 22.52 -18.51
CA SER A 100 -9.57 22.21 -17.45
C SER A 100 -10.20 21.38 -16.34
N TYR A 101 -9.45 20.43 -15.79
CA TYR A 101 -9.82 19.72 -14.55
C TYR A 101 -8.55 19.44 -13.73
N VAL A 102 -8.74 19.18 -12.43
CA VAL A 102 -7.67 18.71 -11.54
C VAL A 102 -8.20 17.52 -10.74
N TYR A 103 -7.41 16.44 -10.68
CA TYR A 103 -7.74 15.27 -9.90
C TYR A 103 -6.51 14.81 -9.10
N SER A 104 -6.73 14.38 -7.86
CA SER A 104 -5.68 13.76 -7.06
C SER A 104 -6.27 12.75 -6.09
N TYR A 105 -5.52 11.69 -5.79
CA TYR A 105 -5.91 10.69 -4.81
C TYR A 105 -4.70 10.20 -4.00
N GLU A 106 -4.99 9.66 -2.84
CA GLU A 106 -4.02 9.00 -1.97
C GLU A 106 -4.64 7.76 -1.34
N THR A 107 -3.85 6.70 -1.24
CA THR A 107 -4.28 5.44 -0.62
C THR A 107 -3.59 5.19 0.73
N GLU A 108 -4.23 4.37 1.58
CA GLU A 108 -3.71 4.01 2.90
C GLU A 108 -2.36 3.25 2.88
N ASN A 109 -1.95 2.74 1.71
CA ASN A 109 -0.66 2.10 1.52
C ASN A 109 0.41 3.02 0.91
N GLY A 110 0.11 4.31 0.72
CA GLY A 110 1.05 5.32 0.23
C GLY A 110 1.21 5.36 -1.29
N ILE A 111 0.20 4.89 -2.03
CA ILE A 111 0.08 5.20 -3.46
C ILE A 111 -0.52 6.61 -3.56
N HIS A 112 0.04 7.41 -4.45
CA HIS A 112 -0.43 8.77 -4.71
C HIS A 112 -0.50 9.00 -6.21
N GLY A 113 -1.51 9.75 -6.66
CA GLY A 113 -1.62 10.23 -8.02
C GLY A 113 -2.20 11.64 -8.04
N GLU A 114 -1.72 12.44 -8.97
CA GLU A 114 -2.24 13.76 -9.32
C GLU A 114 -2.21 13.93 -10.83
N GLU A 115 -3.22 14.59 -11.38
CA GLU A 115 -3.30 14.95 -12.78
C GLU A 115 -4.08 16.23 -12.97
N ARG A 116 -3.74 16.97 -14.02
CA ARG A 116 -4.43 18.17 -14.45
C ARG A 116 -4.52 18.18 -15.97
N ALA A 117 -5.70 18.49 -16.49
CA ALA A 117 -5.84 18.84 -17.90
C ALA A 117 -5.85 20.35 -18.06
N THR A 118 -5.20 20.82 -19.11
CA THR A 118 -5.27 22.22 -19.53
C THR A 118 -5.44 22.28 -21.04
N PRO A 119 -6.39 23.06 -21.55
CA PRO A 119 -6.50 23.30 -22.99
C PRO A 119 -5.31 24.14 -23.47
N VAL A 120 -4.63 23.68 -24.51
CA VAL A 120 -3.45 24.31 -25.11
C VAL A 120 -3.79 24.79 -26.51
N TYR A 121 -3.52 26.07 -26.80
CA TYR A 121 -3.75 26.64 -28.12
C TYR A 121 -2.55 26.37 -29.04
N ILE A 122 -2.79 25.69 -30.15
CA ILE A 122 -1.74 25.24 -31.08
C ILE A 122 -1.69 26.07 -32.38
N GLY A 123 -2.42 27.19 -32.43
CA GLY A 123 -2.47 28.09 -33.59
C GLY A 123 -3.67 27.84 -34.51
N ASN A 124 -3.93 28.75 -35.46
CA ASN A 124 -4.99 28.65 -36.47
C ASN A 124 -6.42 28.41 -35.92
N GLY A 125 -6.71 28.86 -34.70
CA GLY A 125 -8.00 28.61 -34.05
C GLY A 125 -8.15 27.21 -33.46
N LEU A 126 -7.10 26.38 -33.52
CA LEU A 126 -7.10 25.01 -33.02
C LEU A 126 -6.63 24.96 -31.56
N GLN A 127 -7.28 24.08 -30.83
CA GLN A 127 -7.02 23.81 -29.42
C GLN A 127 -6.82 22.30 -29.26
N GLU A 128 -5.78 21.93 -28.52
CA GLU A 128 -5.52 20.56 -28.11
C GLU A 128 -5.70 20.43 -26.59
N GLU A 129 -5.97 19.22 -26.15
CA GLU A 129 -6.00 18.89 -24.72
C GLU A 129 -4.64 18.31 -24.34
N GLN A 130 -4.03 18.89 -23.31
CA GLN A 130 -2.81 18.38 -22.71
C GLN A 130 -3.11 17.98 -21.26
N VAL A 131 -2.69 16.79 -20.88
CA VAL A 131 -2.78 16.29 -19.51
C VAL A 131 -1.37 16.15 -18.94
N GLU A 132 -1.13 16.80 -17.82
CA GLU A 132 0.10 16.61 -17.04
C GLU A 132 -0.26 15.93 -15.74
N GLY A 133 0.55 14.96 -15.34
CA GLY A 133 0.30 14.27 -14.08
C GLY A 133 1.52 13.58 -13.53
N ALA A 134 1.35 13.09 -12.31
CA ALA A 134 2.35 12.31 -11.63
C ALA A 134 1.67 11.25 -10.75
N TYR A 135 2.27 10.08 -10.66
CA TYR A 135 1.86 9.08 -9.68
C TYR A 135 3.07 8.39 -9.08
N SER A 136 2.91 7.88 -7.86
CA SER A 136 3.96 7.11 -7.20
C SER A 136 3.40 5.93 -6.44
N TYR A 137 4.20 4.87 -6.40
CA TYR A 137 3.89 3.65 -5.69
C TYR A 137 5.18 2.96 -5.24
N ILE A 138 5.03 2.04 -4.29
CA ILE A 138 6.11 1.12 -3.94
C ILE A 138 5.91 -0.15 -4.77
N SER A 139 6.87 -0.41 -5.65
CA SER A 139 6.95 -1.66 -6.40
C SER A 139 6.98 -2.84 -5.43
N PRO A 140 6.57 -4.03 -5.89
CA PRO A 140 6.55 -5.18 -5.02
C PRO A 140 7.99 -5.53 -4.52
N GLU A 141 9.06 -5.20 -5.26
CA GLU A 141 10.47 -5.33 -4.83
C GLU A 141 10.88 -4.34 -3.72
N GLY A 142 9.95 -3.49 -3.28
CA GLY A 142 10.16 -2.45 -2.29
C GLY A 142 10.89 -1.24 -2.85
N LEU A 143 10.95 -1.04 -4.16
CA LEU A 143 11.49 0.18 -4.77
C LEU A 143 10.38 1.23 -4.92
N ARG A 144 10.62 2.49 -4.54
CA ARG A 144 9.71 3.60 -4.80
C ARG A 144 9.85 4.01 -6.26
N VAL A 145 8.74 3.93 -6.97
CA VAL A 145 8.63 4.32 -8.37
C VAL A 145 7.77 5.56 -8.43
N GLY A 146 8.34 6.66 -8.92
CA GLY A 146 7.62 7.86 -9.31
C GLY A 146 7.51 7.89 -10.83
N VAL A 147 6.37 8.31 -11.36
CA VAL A 147 6.17 8.54 -12.79
C VAL A 147 5.59 9.93 -12.93
N LYS A 148 6.29 10.80 -13.65
CA LYS A 148 5.75 12.08 -14.14
C LYS A 148 5.47 11.92 -15.62
N TYR A 149 4.41 12.52 -16.13
CA TYR A 149 4.07 12.36 -17.53
C TYR A 149 3.39 13.60 -18.10
N VAL A 150 3.51 13.73 -19.41
CA VAL A 150 2.71 14.63 -20.24
C VAL A 150 2.03 13.78 -21.31
N ALA A 151 0.71 13.90 -21.43
CA ALA A 151 -0.07 13.31 -22.50
C ALA A 151 -0.57 14.42 -23.43
N ASP A 152 -0.23 14.31 -24.71
CA ASP A 152 -0.60 15.26 -25.76
C ASP A 152 -1.04 14.53 -27.05
N ALA A 153 -1.26 15.27 -28.14
CA ALA A 153 -1.66 14.71 -29.43
C ALA A 153 -0.65 13.69 -30.01
N ASN A 154 0.61 13.72 -29.57
CA ASN A 154 1.66 12.80 -30.00
C ASN A 154 1.81 11.59 -29.08
N GLY A 155 1.01 11.48 -28.02
CA GLY A 155 0.94 10.34 -27.13
C GLY A 155 1.37 10.63 -25.70
N PHE A 156 1.86 9.60 -25.01
CA PHE A 156 2.21 9.62 -23.59
C PHE A 156 3.72 9.68 -23.42
N HIS A 157 4.21 10.71 -22.73
CA HIS A 157 5.64 10.99 -22.53
C HIS A 157 5.99 10.87 -21.04
N PRO A 158 6.33 9.67 -20.53
CA PRO A 158 6.65 9.46 -19.13
C PRO A 158 8.14 9.64 -18.81
N ILE A 159 8.38 10.20 -17.64
CA ILE A 159 9.65 10.23 -16.93
C ILE A 159 9.49 9.40 -15.66
N ILE A 160 10.18 8.26 -15.61
CA ILE A 160 10.13 7.36 -14.45
C ILE A 160 11.34 7.62 -13.58
N THR A 161 11.11 7.79 -12.27
CA THR A 161 12.15 7.93 -11.27
C THR A 161 12.12 6.76 -10.30
N TYR A 162 13.29 6.19 -10.06
CA TYR A 162 13.49 5.15 -9.07
C TYR A 162 14.23 5.72 -7.85
N ASP A 163 13.72 5.47 -6.65
CA ASP A 163 14.38 5.82 -5.39
C ASP A 163 14.61 4.56 -4.54
N GLY A 164 15.78 4.49 -3.89
CA GLY A 164 16.19 3.42 -2.99
C GLY A 164 17.62 2.90 -3.28
N PRO A 165 18.18 2.06 -2.38
CA PRO A 165 19.51 1.46 -2.48
C PRO A 165 19.85 0.82 -3.82
N ASN A 166 18.84 0.32 -4.54
CA ASN A 166 19.00 -0.37 -5.81
C ASN A 166 18.43 0.42 -7.00
N ALA A 167 18.04 1.67 -6.82
CA ALA A 167 17.48 2.50 -7.89
C ALA A 167 18.34 2.50 -9.16
N ALA A 168 19.67 2.49 -8.99
CA ALA A 168 20.62 2.42 -10.09
C ALA A 168 20.47 1.16 -10.96
N LEU A 169 20.06 0.01 -10.41
CA LEU A 169 19.85 -1.21 -11.20
C LEU A 169 18.68 -1.07 -12.16
N TYR A 170 17.66 -0.28 -11.79
CA TYR A 170 16.45 -0.07 -12.59
C TYR A 170 16.62 1.12 -13.54
N ALA A 171 17.21 2.22 -13.07
CA ALA A 171 17.46 3.40 -13.90
C ALA A 171 18.46 3.16 -15.04
N ASN A 172 19.37 2.18 -14.88
CA ASN A 172 20.35 1.83 -15.91
C ASN A 172 19.81 0.83 -16.96
N GLN A 173 18.57 0.36 -16.83
CA GLN A 173 17.95 -0.46 -17.86
C GLN A 173 17.64 0.41 -19.09
N GLN A 174 17.77 -0.16 -20.29
CA GLN A 174 17.40 0.57 -21.50
C GLN A 174 15.88 0.84 -21.48
N PRO A 175 15.44 2.11 -21.50
CA PRO A 175 14.03 2.40 -21.47
C PRO A 175 13.37 2.01 -22.80
N PRO A 176 12.07 1.65 -22.78
CA PRO A 176 11.27 1.56 -24.00
C PRO A 176 11.29 2.87 -24.79
N ALA A 177 10.99 2.82 -26.09
CA ALA A 177 10.91 4.02 -26.92
C ALA A 177 9.90 5.03 -26.31
N GLY A 178 10.32 6.29 -26.18
CA GLY A 178 9.49 7.36 -25.62
C GLY A 178 9.48 7.47 -24.08
N VAL A 179 10.24 6.63 -23.36
CA VAL A 179 10.33 6.66 -21.90
C VAL A 179 11.70 7.16 -21.45
N VAL A 180 11.75 8.01 -20.42
CA VAL A 180 13.00 8.47 -19.80
C VAL A 180 13.10 7.93 -18.38
N TYR A 181 14.24 7.32 -18.04
CA TYR A 181 14.54 6.91 -16.66
C TYR A 181 15.45 7.93 -15.98
N THR A 182 15.10 8.31 -14.76
CA THR A 182 15.93 9.17 -13.90
C THR A 182 16.16 8.52 -12.53
N ARG A 183 17.22 8.97 -11.86
CA ARG A 183 17.56 8.58 -10.48
C ARG A 183 17.47 9.80 -9.57
N HIS A 184 17.12 9.58 -8.31
CA HIS A 184 17.28 10.55 -7.23
C HIS A 184 18.29 10.07 -6.20
#